data_AF-A0A520CTJ8-F1
#
_entry.id   AF-A0A520CTJ8-F1
#
_cell.length_a   1.000
_cell.length_b   1.000
_cell.length_c   1.000
_cell.angle_alpha   90.00
_cell.angle_beta   90.00
_cell.angle_gamma   90.00
#
_symmetry.space_group_name_H-M   'P 1'
#
loop_
_entity.id
_entity.type
_entity.pdbx_description
1 polymer ?
#
loop_
_entity_poly.entity_id
_entity_poly.type
_entity_poly.pdbx_seq_one_letter_code
_entity_poly.pdbx_strand_id
1 'polypeptide(L)'
;MPVYLNRGYTDIDTIVYTLPENIISLTEPINHNFTSEFGSYISSAKMEGNKLTYYRKLVLNEGTFKPESYNQFFKFINDVNGADNLKLILSLKK
;
A
#
# COMPACT_ATOMS: atom_id res chain seq x y z
N MET A 1 2.34 26.67 -11.14
CA MET A 1 1.58 25.84 -12.09
C MET A 1 0.68 24.92 -11.27
N PRO A 2 -0.59 24.70 -11.67
CA PRO A 2 -1.48 23.80 -10.94
C PRO A 2 -1.00 22.34 -11.03
N VAL A 3 -1.38 21.51 -10.07
CA VAL A 3 -1.15 20.07 -10.13
C VAL A 3 -2.24 19.48 -11.00
N TYR A 4 -1.86 18.86 -12.11
CA TYR A 4 -2.80 18.28 -13.06
C TYR A 4 -2.64 16.77 -13.10
N LEU A 5 -3.65 16.06 -12.59
CA LEU A 5 -3.78 14.62 -12.70
C LEU A 5 -4.74 14.32 -13.86
N ASN A 6 -4.15 14.00 -15.02
CA ASN A 6 -4.88 13.80 -16.27
C ASN A 6 -5.80 12.57 -16.22
N ARG A 7 -5.38 11.51 -15.52
CA ARG A 7 -6.13 10.25 -15.47
C ARG A 7 -6.18 9.70 -14.06
N GLY A 8 -7.40 9.57 -13.55
CA GLY A 8 -7.67 8.83 -12.33
C GLY A 8 -7.58 7.34 -12.63
N TYR A 9 -7.14 6.56 -11.65
CA TYR A 9 -7.16 5.11 -11.78
C TYR A 9 -7.32 4.45 -10.42
N THR A 10 -7.70 3.18 -10.47
CA THR A 10 -7.72 2.30 -9.31
C THR A 10 -6.92 1.06 -9.66
N ASP A 11 -5.90 0.79 -8.86
CA ASP A 11 -5.11 -0.44 -8.93
C ASP A 11 -5.40 -1.26 -7.66
N ILE A 12 -5.70 -2.54 -7.85
CA ILE A 12 -6.00 -3.48 -6.78
C ILE A 12 -5.23 -4.75 -7.07
N ASP A 13 -4.45 -5.17 -6.09
CA ASP A 13 -3.66 -6.40 -6.17
C ASP A 13 -3.88 -7.24 -4.91
N THR A 14 -3.87 -8.55 -5.10
CA THR A 14 -3.95 -9.52 -4.01
C THR A 14 -3.02 -10.68 -4.32
N ILE A 15 -2.07 -10.90 -3.43
CA ILE A 15 -1.09 -11.97 -3.54
C ILE A 15 -1.29 -12.92 -2.36
N VAL A 16 -1.42 -14.21 -2.65
CA VAL A 16 -1.59 -15.26 -1.64
C VAL A 16 -0.41 -16.21 -1.70
N TYR A 17 0.33 -16.30 -0.60
CA TYR A 17 1.40 -17.26 -0.39
C TYR A 17 0.90 -18.41 0.47
N THR A 18 1.24 -19.64 0.09
CA THR A 18 1.11 -20.81 0.96
C THR A 18 2.46 -21.07 1.60
N LEU A 19 2.52 -20.89 2.92
CA LEU A 19 3.73 -21.03 3.72
C LEU A 19 3.90 -22.48 4.19
N PRO A 20 5.14 -22.96 4.33
CA PRO A 20 5.41 -24.24 4.96
C PRO A 20 5.18 -24.18 6.48
N GLU A 21 4.93 -25.33 7.11
CA GLU A 21 4.55 -25.44 8.54
C GLU A 21 5.60 -24.92 9.54
N ASN A 22 6.84 -24.73 9.08
CA ASN A 22 7.94 -24.23 9.89
C ASN A 22 8.02 -22.71 9.97
N ILE A 23 7.03 -21.94 9.49
CA ILE A 23 6.97 -20.49 9.70
C ILE A 23 6.17 -20.17 10.97
N ILE A 24 6.78 -19.45 11.90
CA ILE A 24 6.21 -19.22 13.23
C ILE A 24 5.46 -17.88 13.31
N SER A 25 6.00 -16.86 12.65
CA SER A 25 5.52 -15.50 12.82
C SER A 25 5.94 -14.58 11.69
N LEU A 26 5.09 -13.58 11.47
CA LEU A 26 5.41 -12.40 10.69
C LEU A 26 5.94 -11.34 11.66
N THR A 27 7.08 -10.73 11.36
CA THR A 27 7.72 -9.78 12.28
C THR A 27 6.88 -8.53 12.49
N GLU A 28 6.14 -8.06 11.47
CA GLU A 28 5.28 -6.89 11.57
C GLU A 28 3.99 -7.05 10.75
N PRO A 29 2.81 -6.76 11.32
CA PRO A 29 1.58 -6.69 10.56
C PRO A 29 1.62 -5.46 9.64
N ILE A 30 1.49 -5.65 8.33
CA ILE A 30 1.28 -4.53 7.42
C ILE A 30 -0.17 -4.12 7.50
N ASN A 31 -0.41 -2.86 7.87
CA ASN A 31 -1.70 -2.19 7.73
C ASN A 31 -1.46 -0.69 7.51
N HIS A 32 -1.51 -0.25 6.26
CA HIS A 32 -1.43 1.16 5.90
C HIS A 32 -2.77 1.64 5.37
N ASN A 33 -3.12 2.86 5.73
CA ASN A 33 -4.26 3.58 5.19
C ASN A 33 -3.87 5.06 5.05
N PHE A 34 -3.72 5.52 3.81
CA PHE A 34 -3.45 6.92 3.47
C PHE A 34 -4.64 7.47 2.69
N THR A 35 -5.07 8.68 3.04
CA THR A 35 -6.16 9.37 2.35
C THR A 35 -5.76 10.82 2.12
N SER A 36 -6.04 11.34 0.92
CA SER A 36 -5.79 12.72 0.53
C SER A 36 -6.84 13.18 -0.50
N GLU A 37 -6.83 14.48 -0.86
CA GLU A 37 -7.65 14.99 -1.96
C GLU A 37 -7.31 14.32 -3.31
N PHE A 38 -6.07 13.83 -3.45
CA PHE A 38 -5.57 13.18 -4.66
C PHE A 38 -5.95 11.70 -4.75
N GLY A 39 -6.42 11.08 -3.67
CA GLY A 39 -6.72 9.65 -3.68
C GLY A 39 -6.59 8.96 -2.34
N SER A 40 -6.58 7.63 -2.37
CA SER A 40 -6.43 6.79 -1.19
C SER A 40 -5.56 5.57 -1.47
N TYR A 41 -4.87 5.10 -0.45
CA TYR A 41 -4.07 3.89 -0.50
C TYR A 41 -4.33 3.05 0.73
N ILE A 42 -4.59 1.76 0.53
CA ILE A 42 -4.74 0.79 1.61
C ILE A 42 -3.86 -0.41 1.26
N SER A 43 -3.07 -0.88 2.22
CA SER A 43 -2.38 -2.16 2.09
C SER A 43 -2.43 -2.95 3.39
N SER A 44 -2.64 -4.26 3.30
CA SER A 44 -2.68 -5.14 4.45
C SER A 44 -2.02 -6.48 4.17
N ALA A 45 -1.28 -7.00 5.15
CA ALA A 45 -0.81 -8.38 5.17
C ALA A 45 -1.45 -9.13 6.32
N LYS A 46 -2.10 -10.27 6.04
CA LYS A 46 -2.74 -11.12 7.04
C LYS A 46 -2.29 -12.56 6.88
N MET A 47 -2.02 -13.21 8.01
CA MET A 47 -1.68 -14.62 8.06
C MET A 47 -2.84 -15.40 8.70
N GLU A 48 -3.39 -16.36 7.96
CA GLU A 48 -4.50 -17.21 8.39
C GLU A 48 -4.06 -18.67 8.22
N GLY A 49 -3.77 -19.35 9.34
CA GLY A 49 -3.15 -20.67 9.30
C GLY A 49 -1.78 -20.61 8.61
N ASN A 50 -1.62 -21.35 7.52
CA ASN A 50 -0.41 -21.35 6.70
C ASN A 50 -0.50 -20.46 5.45
N LYS A 51 -1.52 -19.61 5.32
CA LYS A 51 -1.66 -18.70 4.18
C LYS A 51 -1.34 -17.27 4.58
N LEU A 52 -0.47 -16.62 3.83
CA LEU A 52 -0.21 -15.19 3.92
C LEU A 52 -0.87 -14.49 2.73
N THR A 53 -1.84 -13.64 3.02
CA THR A 53 -2.53 -12.83 2.02
C THR A 53 -2.07 -11.39 2.16
N TYR A 54 -1.47 -10.87 1.09
CA TYR A 54 -1.19 -9.45 0.92
C TYR A 54 -2.23 -8.84 0.01
N TYR A 55 -2.81 -7.72 0.42
CA TYR A 55 -3.79 -6.95 -0.34
C TYR A 55 -3.30 -5.50 -0.43
N ARG A 56 -3.41 -4.90 -1.61
CA ARG A 56 -3.24 -3.45 -1.79
C ARG A 56 -4.32 -2.88 -2.70
N LYS A 57 -4.67 -1.63 -2.43
CA LYS A 57 -5.56 -0.82 -3.26
C LYS A 57 -5.05 0.61 -3.28
N LEU A 58 -4.71 1.10 -4.47
CA LEU A 58 -4.41 2.49 -4.75
C LEU A 58 -5.53 3.08 -5.59
N VAL A 59 -6.08 4.20 -5.14
CA VAL A 59 -7.00 5.04 -5.89
C VAL A 59 -6.32 6.38 -6.10
N LEU A 60 -6.23 6.82 -7.34
CA LEU A 60 -5.83 8.17 -7.71
C LEU A 60 -7.01 8.87 -8.39
N ASN A 61 -7.35 10.05 -7.90
CA ASN A 61 -8.41 10.89 -8.41
C ASN A 61 -7.84 11.79 -9.51
N GLU A 62 -8.50 11.83 -10.67
CA GLU A 62 -8.21 12.87 -11.66
C GLU A 62 -8.69 14.24 -11.18
N GLY A 63 -8.04 15.28 -11.67
CA GLY A 63 -8.42 16.64 -11.38
C GLY A 63 -7.30 17.64 -11.55
N THR A 64 -7.69 18.90 -11.46
CA THR A 64 -6.77 20.04 -11.40
C THR A 64 -6.82 20.58 -9.98
N PHE A 65 -5.70 20.45 -9.28
CA PHE A 65 -5.55 20.89 -7.90
C PHE A 65 -4.73 22.18 -7.85
N LYS A 66 -4.93 22.93 -6.76
CA LYS A 66 -4.25 24.22 -6.59
C LYS A 66 -2.73 24.03 -6.53
N PRO A 67 -1.91 24.98 -7.01
CA PRO A 67 -0.45 24.88 -6.95
C PRO A 67 0.09 24.61 -5.54
N GLU A 68 -0.55 25.17 -4.52
CA GLU A 68 -0.14 25.04 -3.11
C GLU A 68 -0.29 23.62 -2.57
N SER A 69 -1.10 22.80 -3.25
CA SER A 69 -1.35 21.40 -2.89
C SER A 69 -0.21 20.45 -3.30
N TYR A 70 0.76 20.92 -4.10
CA TYR A 70 1.86 20.09 -4.60
C TYR A 70 2.64 19.37 -3.49
N ASN A 71 2.93 20.04 -2.38
CA ASN A 71 3.64 19.41 -1.26
C ASN A 71 2.82 18.27 -0.63
N GLN A 72 1.49 18.40 -0.59
CA GLN A 72 0.60 17.35 -0.09
C GLN A 72 0.54 16.18 -1.08
N PHE A 73 0.51 16.48 -2.38
CA PHE A 73 0.56 15.45 -3.43
C PHE A 73 1.88 14.67 -3.37
N PHE A 74 3.00 15.37 -3.31
CA PHE A 74 4.32 14.75 -3.20
C PHE A 74 4.42 13.87 -1.95
N LYS A 75 3.94 14.36 -0.80
CA LYS A 75 3.89 13.58 0.43
C LYS A 75 3.02 12.33 0.27
N PHE A 76 1.82 12.46 -0.28
CA PHE A 76 0.93 11.31 -0.51
C PHE A 76 1.59 10.24 -1.37
N ILE A 77 2.18 10.61 -2.51
CA ILE A 77 2.88 9.66 -3.38
C ILE A 77 4.09 9.04 -2.69
N ASN A 78 4.84 9.81 -1.90
CA ASN A 78 5.98 9.30 -1.16
C ASN A 78 5.57 8.31 -0.07
N ASP A 79 4.49 8.59 0.67
CA ASP A 79 3.94 7.69 1.69
C ASP A 79 3.45 6.38 1.05
N VAL A 80 2.76 6.47 -0.09
CA VAL A 80 2.35 5.30 -0.90
C VAL A 80 3.58 4.49 -1.35
N ASN A 81 4.59 5.14 -1.92
CA ASN A 81 5.80 4.47 -2.40
C ASN A 81 6.55 3.78 -1.26
N GLY A 82 6.65 4.43 -0.10
CA GLY A 82 7.27 3.86 1.09
C GLY A 82 6.55 2.59 1.56
N ALA A 83 5.21 2.62 1.61
CA ALA A 83 4.42 1.46 2.01
C ALA A 83 4.40 0.31 0.99
N ASP A 84 4.41 0.62 -0.31
CA ASP A 84 4.41 -0.39 -1.38
C ASP A 84 5.77 -1.12 -1.48
N ASN A 85 6.87 -0.46 -1.10
CA ASN A 85 8.21 -1.05 -1.05
C ASN A 85 8.53 -1.82 0.24
N LEU A 86 7.56 -1.97 1.16
CA LEU A 86 7.79 -2.67 2.42
C LEU A 86 8.09 -4.15 2.20
N LYS A 87 8.98 -4.68 3.05
CA LYS A 87 9.39 -6.07 3.03
C LYS A 87 8.79 -6.80 4.23
N LEU A 88 8.08 -7.88 3.94
CA LEU A 88 7.63 -8.83 4.95
C LEU A 88 8.78 -9.79 5.29
N ILE A 89 9.18 -9.82 6.56
CA ILE A 89 10.19 -10.75 7.05
C ILE A 89 9.48 -11.92 7.74
N LEU A 90 9.81 -13.14 7.30
CA LEU A 90 9.26 -14.38 7.85
C LEU A 90 10.32 -15.10 8.68
N SER A 91 9.96 -15.45 9.92
CA SER A 91 10.85 -16.20 10.82
C SER A 91 10.59 -17.70 10.74
N LEU A 92 11.65 -18.48 10.50
CA LEU A 92 11.61 -19.93 10.50
C LEU A 92 11.79 -20.50 11.91
N LYS A 93 11.05 -21.56 12.23
CA LYS A 93 11.25 -22.42 13.40
C LYS A 93 12.58 -23.14 13.22
N LYS A 94 13.53 -22.84 14.12
CA LYS A 94 14.73 -23.66 14.31
C LYS A 94 14.36 -25.04 14.82
#